data_AF-A0A418HJC1-F1
#
_entry.id   AF-A0A418HJC1-F1
#
_cell.length_a   1.000
_cell.length_b   1.000
_cell.length_c   1.000
_cell.angle_alpha   90.00
_cell.angle_beta   90.00
_cell.angle_gamma   90.00
#
_symmetry.space_group_name_H-M   'P 1'
#
loop_
_entity.id
_entity.type
_entity.pdbx_description
1 polymer ?
#
loop_
_entity_poly.entity_id
_entity_poly.type
_entity_poly.pdbx_seq_one_letter_code
_entity_poly.pdbx_strand_id
1 'polypeptide(L)'
;GYVGDDQIPRLNVLDLQRLIRVIPKPVVAMVRGYSIGGGHVLSVVCDLTIAADNAIFGQTGPKVGSFDAGYGSGYLARIVGH
;
A
#
# COMPACT_ATOMS: atom_id res chain seq x y z
N GLY A 1 14.83 -2.03 4.60
CA GLY A 1 14.20 -3.35 4.71
C GLY A 1 15.26 -4.29 5.22
N TYR A 2 15.25 -5.55 4.79
CA TYR A 2 16.35 -6.46 5.07
C TYR A 2 17.41 -6.39 3.95
N VAL A 3 18.63 -6.78 4.27
CA VAL A 3 19.71 -6.99 3.30
C VAL A 3 19.76 -8.49 3.04
N GLY A 4 19.62 -8.89 1.78
CA GLY A 4 19.74 -10.30 1.40
C GLY A 4 21.20 -10.74 1.31
N ASP A 5 21.42 -12.02 1.04
CA ASP A 5 22.78 -12.57 0.82
C ASP A 5 23.50 -11.89 -0.36
N ASP A 6 22.72 -11.30 -1.28
CA ASP A 6 23.19 -10.49 -2.41
C ASP A 6 23.71 -9.09 -2.03
N GLN A 7 23.68 -8.73 -0.73
CA GLN A 7 24.07 -7.42 -0.20
C GLN A 7 23.26 -6.25 -0.77
N ILE A 8 22.13 -6.51 -1.43
CA ILE A 8 21.26 -5.46 -1.98
C ILE A 8 20.23 -5.07 -0.92
N PRO A 9 20.19 -3.80 -0.47
CA PRO A 9 19.19 -3.36 0.48
C PRO A 9 17.79 -3.43 -0.13
N ARG A 10 16.90 -4.22 0.49
CA ARG A 10 15.49 -4.26 0.09
C ARG A 10 14.74 -3.07 0.71
N LEU A 11 13.83 -2.51 -0.06
CA LEU A 11 12.97 -1.41 0.37
C LEU A 11 12.22 -1.79 1.66
N ASN A 12 12.24 -0.89 2.66
CA ASN A 12 11.30 -1.02 3.79
C ASN A 12 9.96 -0.40 3.38
N VAL A 13 8.97 -1.24 3.15
CA VAL A 13 7.64 -0.77 2.72
C VAL A 13 6.96 0.05 3.82
N LEU A 14 7.20 -0.24 5.10
CA LEU A 14 6.61 0.52 6.21
C LEU A 14 7.16 1.95 6.28
N ASP A 15 8.47 2.12 6.06
CA ASP A 15 9.08 3.45 6.00
C ASP A 15 8.57 4.24 4.80
N LEU A 16 8.40 3.57 3.65
CA LEU A 16 7.81 4.19 2.45
C LEU A 16 6.36 4.63 2.70
N GLN A 17 5.52 3.78 3.29
CA GLN A 17 4.15 4.12 3.64
C GLN A 17 4.09 5.36 4.53
N ARG A 18 4.97 5.42 5.55
CA ARG A 18 5.09 6.59 6.41
C ARG A 18 5.53 7.82 5.63
N LEU A 19 6.54 7.69 4.76
CA LEU A 19 7.07 8.79 3.98
C LEU A 19 5.99 9.39 3.07
N ILE A 20 5.26 8.56 2.31
CA ILE A 20 4.14 9.00 1.46
C ILE A 20 3.14 9.83 2.26
N ARG A 21 2.87 9.42 3.50
CA ARG A 21 1.87 10.06 4.37
C ARG A 21 2.32 11.38 5.01
N VAL A 22 3.63 11.64 5.12
CA VAL A 22 4.16 12.79 5.88
C VAL A 22 4.87 13.83 5.03
N ILE A 23 5.14 13.55 3.75
CA ILE A 23 5.76 14.55 2.87
C ILE A 23 4.80 15.74 2.65
N PRO A 24 5.32 16.98 2.51
CA PRO A 24 4.50 18.18 2.35
C PRO A 24 4.04 18.37 0.90
N LYS A 25 3.67 17.27 0.21
CA LYS A 25 3.22 17.27 -1.18
C LYS A 25 2.13 16.21 -1.34
N PRO A 26 1.01 16.53 -2.02
CA PRO A 26 -0.03 15.55 -2.26
C PRO A 26 0.49 14.42 -3.16
N VAL A 27 0.19 13.18 -2.78
CA VAL A 27 0.52 11.96 -3.52
C VAL A 27 -0.76 11.35 -4.10
N VAL A 28 -0.79 11.14 -5.41
CA VAL A 28 -1.94 10.58 -6.12
C VAL A 28 -1.58 9.21 -6.69
N ALA A 29 -2.32 8.17 -6.28
CA ALA A 29 -2.22 6.84 -6.85
C ALA A 29 -3.06 6.76 -8.14
N MET A 30 -2.41 6.53 -9.28
CA MET A 30 -3.07 6.27 -10.55
C MET A 30 -3.14 4.75 -10.78
N VAL A 31 -4.31 4.14 -10.60
CA VAL A 31 -4.48 2.68 -10.63
C VAL A 31 -5.13 2.24 -11.93
N ARG A 32 -4.39 1.46 -12.72
CA ARG A 32 -4.89 0.77 -13.92
C ARG A 32 -4.59 -0.72 -13.78
N GLY A 33 -5.62 -1.56 -13.80
CA GLY A 33 -5.47 -2.98 -13.49
C GLY A 33 -5.30 -3.25 -11.98
N TYR A 34 -4.37 -4.11 -11.60
CA TYR A 34 -4.33 -4.69 -10.26
C TYR A 34 -3.60 -3.81 -9.22
N SER A 35 -4.31 -3.46 -8.15
CA SER A 35 -3.75 -2.96 -6.89
C SER A 35 -4.04 -3.97 -5.78
N ILE A 36 -3.09 -4.87 -5.52
CA ILE A 36 -3.30 -6.07 -4.69
C ILE A 36 -2.28 -6.17 -3.56
N GLY A 37 -2.73 -6.59 -2.38
CA GLY A 37 -1.87 -6.85 -1.21
C GLY A 37 -1.15 -5.58 -0.77
N GLY A 38 0.19 -5.62 -0.68
CA GLY A 38 0.99 -4.44 -0.35
C GLY A 38 0.80 -3.27 -1.34
N GLY A 39 0.53 -3.57 -2.62
CA GLY A 39 0.19 -2.55 -3.62
C GLY A 39 -1.12 -1.83 -3.30
N HIS A 40 -2.11 -2.58 -2.79
CA HIS A 40 -3.37 -1.99 -2.32
C HIS A 40 -3.14 -1.07 -1.11
N VAL A 41 -2.28 -1.47 -0.18
CA VAL A 41 -1.92 -0.60 0.96
C VAL A 41 -1.22 0.67 0.48
N LEU A 42 -0.35 0.58 -0.53
CA LEU A 42 0.30 1.76 -1.12
C LEU A 42 -0.72 2.74 -1.75
N SER A 43 -1.75 2.24 -2.45
CA SER A 43 -2.84 3.12 -2.91
C SER A 43 -3.65 3.72 -1.76
N VAL A 44 -3.88 2.94 -0.69
CA VAL A 44 -4.63 3.37 0.50
C VAL A 44 -3.91 4.50 1.27
N VAL A 45 -2.57 4.50 1.32
CA VAL A 45 -1.82 5.55 2.05
C VAL A 45 -1.61 6.83 1.25
N CYS A 46 -1.87 6.84 -0.06
CA CYS A 46 -1.87 8.06 -0.87
C CYS A 46 -3.02 8.99 -0.47
N ASP A 47 -2.88 10.29 -0.71
CA ASP A 47 -3.93 11.26 -0.40
C ASP A 47 -5.18 11.04 -1.25
N LEU A 48 -4.98 10.71 -2.53
CA LEU A 48 -6.04 10.44 -3.49
C LEU A 48 -5.71 9.22 -4.34
N THR A 49 -6.74 8.47 -4.74
CA THR A 49 -6.63 7.40 -5.73
C THR A 49 -7.56 7.68 -6.91
N ILE A 50 -7.00 7.64 -8.12
CA ILE A 50 -7.74 7.73 -9.38
C ILE A 50 -7.66 6.35 -10.04
N ALA A 51 -8.83 5.74 -10.23
CA ALA A 51 -8.95 4.40 -10.80
C ALA A 51 -9.40 4.48 -12.27
N ALA A 52 -8.75 3.71 -13.13
CA ALA A 52 -9.28 3.40 -14.46
C ALA A 52 -10.43 2.39 -14.36
N ASP A 53 -11.26 2.29 -15.40
CA ASP A 53 -12.43 1.39 -15.43
C ASP A 53 -12.06 -0.10 -15.23
N ASN A 54 -10.82 -0.48 -15.56
CA ASN A 54 -10.31 -1.82 -15.41
C ASN A 54 -9.53 -2.05 -14.09
N ALA A 55 -9.61 -1.12 -13.13
CA ALA A 55 -8.92 -1.24 -11.86
C ALA A 55 -9.55 -2.33 -10.96
N ILE A 56 -8.70 -3.14 -10.33
CA ILE A 56 -9.08 -4.22 -9.43
C ILE A 56 -8.30 -4.08 -8.14
N PHE A 57 -9.02 -3.89 -7.03
CA PHE A 57 -8.47 -3.70 -5.70
C PHE A 57 -8.71 -4.93 -4.83
N GLY A 58 -7.78 -5.24 -3.93
CA GLY A 58 -7.97 -6.36 -3.02
C GLY A 58 -6.79 -6.64 -2.10
N GLN A 59 -7.08 -7.32 -0.99
CA GLN A 59 -6.07 -7.86 -0.09
C GLN A 59 -5.91 -9.36 -0.34
N THR A 60 -4.66 -9.84 -0.32
CA THR A 60 -4.34 -11.27 -0.45
C THR A 60 -3.61 -11.82 0.76
N GLY A 61 -3.29 -10.97 1.75
CA GLY A 61 -2.48 -11.32 2.91
C GLY A 61 -2.83 -12.69 3.50
N PRO A 62 -4.07 -12.91 3.98
CA PRO A 62 -4.45 -14.17 4.62
C PRO A 62 -4.25 -15.41 3.73
N LYS A 63 -4.39 -15.26 2.40
CA LYS A 63 -4.21 -16.35 1.44
C LYS A 63 -2.74 -16.71 1.22
N VAL A 64 -1.82 -15.77 1.43
CA VAL A 64 -0.38 -15.94 1.17
C VAL A 64 0.47 -15.93 2.44
N GLY A 65 -0.16 -16.04 3.62
CA GLY A 65 0.53 -16.06 4.91
C GLY A 65 1.09 -14.70 5.33
N SER A 66 0.40 -13.61 5.00
CA SER A 66 0.80 -12.23 5.33
C SER A 66 -0.39 -11.41 5.85
N PHE A 67 -0.13 -10.22 6.38
CA PHE A 67 -1.15 -9.25 6.78
C PHE A 67 -0.51 -7.86 6.94
N ASP A 68 -1.31 -6.81 6.77
CA ASP A 68 -0.95 -5.44 7.15
C ASP A 68 -2.01 -4.93 8.13
N ALA A 69 -1.70 -5.04 9.43
CA ALA A 69 -2.58 -4.60 10.51
C ALA A 69 -2.46 -3.10 10.83
N GLY A 70 -1.55 -2.39 10.17
CA GLY A 70 -1.32 -0.96 10.35
C GLY A 70 -2.24 -0.15 9.46
N TYR A 71 -1.67 0.57 8.49
CA TYR A 71 -2.46 1.34 7.54
C TYR A 71 -3.35 0.44 6.66
N GLY A 72 -2.92 -0.79 6.37
CA GLY A 72 -3.70 -1.73 5.55
C GLY A 72 -5.00 -2.21 6.19
N SER A 73 -5.18 -2.03 7.50
CA SER A 73 -6.40 -2.38 8.23
C SER A 73 -7.04 -1.16 8.90
N GLY A 74 -6.31 -0.52 9.83
CA GLY A 74 -6.86 0.57 10.64
C GLY A 74 -7.14 1.84 9.83
N TYR A 75 -6.27 2.18 8.87
CA TYR A 75 -6.50 3.35 8.02
C TYR A 75 -7.48 3.04 6.87
N LEU A 76 -7.43 1.83 6.30
CA LEU A 76 -8.44 1.38 5.36
C LEU A 76 -9.86 1.52 5.94
N ALA A 77 -10.07 1.11 7.19
CA ALA A 77 -11.37 1.25 7.85
C ALA A 77 -11.84 2.72 7.99
N ARG A 78 -10.91 3.68 8.05
CA ARG A 78 -11.26 5.12 8.05
C ARG A 78 -11.71 5.63 6.67
N ILE A 79 -11.42 4.90 5.60
CA ILE A 79 -11.81 5.24 4.23
C ILE A 79 -13.14 4.57 3.86
N VAL A 80 -13.28 3.27 4.14
CA VAL A 80 -14.43 2.47 3.66
C VAL A 80 -15.45 2.09 4.75
N GLY A 81 -15.19 2.44 6.02
CA GLY A 81 -16.01 2.03 7.15
C GLY A 81 -15.58 0.69 7.77
N HIS A 82 -16.14 0.40 8.94
CA HIS A 82 -15.96 -0.87 9.67
C HIS A 82 -17.05 -1.88 9.30
#